data_AF-J9FXA1-F1
#
_entry.id   AF-J9FXA1-F1
#
_cell.length_a   1.000
_cell.length_b   1.000
_cell.length_c   1.000
_cell.angle_alpha   90.00
_cell.angle_beta   90.00
_cell.angle_gamma   90.00
#
_symmetry.space_group_name_H-M   'P 1'
#
loop_
_entity.id
_entity.type
_entity.pdbx_description
1 polymer ?
#
loop_
_entity_poly.entity_id
_entity_poly.type
_entity_poly.pdbx_seq_one_letter_code
_entity_poly.pdbx_strand_id
1 'polypeptide(L)'
;MIRIYSVGGFVRDMLLRREGLDIPHNGDRDWVVVGATPEIMLKQGFKPVGADFPVFLHPVTHEEYALARTRKKNRTWLSRICFSYRSFHHPRRRSSSSGFNN
;
A
#
# COMPACT_ATOMS: atom_id res chain seq x y z
N MET A 1 -14.26 8.48 15.37
CA MET A 1 -13.09 9.31 15.03
C MET A 1 -12.22 8.54 14.05
N ILE A 2 -11.93 9.12 12.89
CA ILE A 2 -11.07 8.51 11.87
C ILE A 2 -9.61 8.78 12.21
N ARG A 3 -8.74 7.77 12.08
CA ARG A 3 -7.29 7.90 12.29
C ARG A 3 -6.56 7.30 11.11
N ILE A 4 -5.50 7.96 10.65
CA ILE A 4 -4.68 7.54 9.51
C ILE A 4 -3.27 7.27 10.01
N TYR A 5 -2.70 6.13 9.66
CA TYR A 5 -1.37 5.69 10.07
C TYR A 5 -0.53 5.35 8.85
N SER A 6 0.70 5.84 8.77
CA SER A 6 1.67 5.37 7.78
C SER A 6 2.12 3.96 8.16
N VAL A 7 2.23 3.08 7.17
CA VAL A 7 2.72 1.71 7.34
C VAL A 7 3.70 1.36 6.21
N GLY A 8 4.19 0.11 6.22
CA GLY A 8 4.98 -0.41 5.11
C GLY A 8 6.45 0.00 5.12
N GLY A 9 7.07 -0.07 3.94
CA GLY A 9 8.50 0.18 3.75
C GLY A 9 8.90 1.61 4.10
N PHE A 10 8.03 2.59 3.87
CA PHE A 10 8.29 3.99 4.18
C PHE A 10 8.61 4.23 5.66
N VAL A 11 7.89 3.56 6.59
CA VAL A 11 8.15 3.71 8.03
C VAL A 11 9.50 3.13 8.41
N ARG A 12 9.84 1.94 7.88
CA ARG A 12 11.14 1.31 8.11
C ARG A 12 12.27 2.22 7.60
N ASP A 13 12.17 2.67 6.36
CA ASP A 13 13.22 3.45 5.72
C ASP A 13 13.38 4.82 6.40
N MET A 14 12.29 5.42 6.88
CA MET A 14 12.32 6.64 7.69
C MET A 14 13.03 6.44 9.04
N LEU A 15 12.79 5.34 9.73
CA LEU A 15 13.47 5.01 10.99
C LEU A 15 14.97 4.76 10.77
N LEU A 16 15.33 4.00 9.73
CA LEU A 16 16.74 3.73 9.40
C LEU A 16 17.51 5.01 9.05
N ARG A 17 16.89 5.96 8.33
CA ARG A 17 17.50 7.28 8.08
C ARG A 17 17.70 8.08 9.35
N ARG A 18 16.75 8.02 10.29
CA ARG A 18 16.89 8.69 11.59
C ARG A 18 18.08 8.15 12.38
N GLU A 19 18.45 6.88 12.17
CA GLU A 19 19.63 6.24 12.74
C GLU A 19 20.93 6.52 11.95
N GLY A 20 20.88 7.33 10.88
CA GLY A 20 22.05 7.78 10.11
C GLY A 20 22.41 6.90 8.91
N LEU A 21 21.54 5.97 8.51
CA LEU A 21 21.73 5.15 7.31
C LEU A 21 21.30 5.91 6.04
N ASP A 22 22.13 5.86 5.00
CA ASP A 22 21.82 6.45 3.70
C ASP A 22 20.88 5.53 2.88
N ILE A 23 19.57 5.70 3.09
CA ILE A 23 18.52 4.95 2.41
C ILE A 23 17.86 5.80 1.31
N PRO A 24 17.65 5.31 0.08
CA PRO A 24 17.03 6.08 -1.02
C PRO A 24 15.64 6.62 -0.73
N HIS A 25 15.39 7.91 -1.01
CA HIS A 25 14.15 8.65 -0.66
C HIS A 25 12.91 8.35 -1.53
N ASN A 26 12.92 7.24 -2.28
CA ASN A 26 11.93 6.89 -3.31
C ASN A 26 10.95 5.79 -2.86
N GLY A 27 10.79 5.57 -1.55
CA GLY A 27 9.88 4.56 -1.02
C GLY A 27 8.40 4.95 -1.22
N ASP A 28 7.59 3.97 -1.63
CA ASP A 28 6.14 4.13 -1.75
C ASP A 28 5.50 4.30 -0.36
N ARG A 29 4.51 5.20 -0.28
CA ARG A 29 3.78 5.49 0.96
C ARG A 29 2.48 4.73 1.04
N ASP A 30 2.41 3.86 2.04
CA ASP A 30 1.23 3.09 2.39
C ASP A 30 0.55 3.68 3.62
N TRP A 31 -0.77 3.85 3.54
CA TRP A 31 -1.59 4.38 4.62
C TRP A 31 -2.65 3.37 5.08
N VAL A 32 -2.89 3.33 6.39
CA VAL A 32 -3.98 2.56 7.00
C VAL A 32 -4.96 3.51 7.66
N VAL A 33 -6.23 3.39 7.29
CA VAL A 33 -7.31 4.22 7.82
C VAL A 33 -8.16 3.40 8.80
N VAL A 34 -8.22 3.85 10.04
CA VAL A 34 -9.00 3.23 11.12
C VAL A 34 -10.25 4.06 11.40
N GLY A 35 -11.40 3.39 11.48
CA GLY A 35 -12.68 4.03 11.80
C GLY A 35 -13.35 4.74 10.63
N ALA A 36 -12.82 4.60 9.41
CA ALA A 36 -13.51 4.98 8.17
C ALA A 36 -14.20 3.76 7.55
N THR A 37 -15.24 4.00 6.76
CA THR A 37 -15.94 2.98 5.97
C THR A 37 -15.65 3.16 4.48
N PRO A 38 -15.82 2.11 3.64
CA PRO A 38 -15.65 2.21 2.19
C PRO A 38 -16.45 3.35 1.57
N GLU A 39 -17.66 3.59 2.03
CA GLU A 39 -18.55 4.62 1.50
C GLU A 39 -17.99 6.03 1.74
N ILE A 40 -17.30 6.26 2.87
CA ILE A 40 -16.64 7.53 3.17
C ILE A 40 -15.46 7.74 2.22
N MET A 41 -14.65 6.70 1.99
CA MET A 41 -13.52 6.76 1.06
C MET A 41 -13.99 7.03 -0.37
N LEU A 42 -15.07 6.38 -0.81
CA LEU A 42 -15.66 6.62 -2.13
C LEU A 42 -16.23 8.03 -2.27
N LYS A 43 -16.93 8.55 -1.24
CA LYS A 43 -17.42 9.94 -1.21
C LYS A 43 -16.29 10.97 -1.30
N GLN A 44 -15.11 10.63 -0.78
CA GLN A 44 -13.91 11.47 -0.89
C GLN A 44 -13.20 11.34 -2.24
N GLY A 45 -13.72 10.53 -3.18
CA GLY A 45 -13.16 10.40 -4.53
C GLY A 45 -11.99 9.42 -4.63
N PHE A 46 -11.76 8.59 -3.61
CA PHE A 46 -10.76 7.54 -3.70
C PHE A 46 -11.20 6.41 -4.62
N LYS A 47 -10.24 5.83 -5.35
CA LYS A 47 -10.50 4.74 -6.30
C LYS A 47 -10.24 3.39 -5.64
N PRO A 48 -11.22 2.48 -5.52
CA PRO A 48 -10.98 1.16 -4.94
C PRO A 48 -10.09 0.32 -5.85
N VAL A 49 -9.14 -0.39 -5.25
CA VAL A 49 -8.19 -1.29 -5.93
C VAL A 49 -8.19 -2.64 -5.23
N GLY A 50 -8.45 -3.70 -5.99
CA GLY A 50 -8.50 -5.07 -5.49
C GLY A 50 -9.91 -5.54 -5.11
N ALA A 51 -10.14 -6.85 -5.27
CA ALA A 51 -11.44 -7.48 -5.02
C ALA A 51 -11.61 -7.96 -3.55
N ASP A 52 -10.51 -8.39 -2.91
CA ASP A 52 -10.55 -9.08 -1.60
C ASP A 52 -10.13 -8.20 -0.41
N PHE A 53 -9.62 -7.00 -0.67
CA PHE A 53 -9.17 -6.05 0.35
C PHE A 53 -9.58 -4.63 -0.04
N PRO A 54 -10.23 -3.88 0.85
CA PRO A 54 -10.61 -2.49 0.59
C PRO A 54 -9.37 -1.57 0.64
N VAL A 55 -8.56 -1.63 -0.41
CA VAL A 55 -7.47 -0.69 -0.68
C VAL A 55 -7.99 0.36 -1.64
N PHE A 56 -7.58 1.60 -1.44
CA PHE A 56 -8.05 2.77 -2.14
C PHE A 56 -6.85 3.59 -2.63
N LEU A 57 -6.87 4.08 -3.86
CA LEU A 57 -5.87 5.02 -4.37
C LEU A 57 -6.36 6.45 -4.23
N HIS A 58 -5.47 7.32 -3.74
CA HIS A 58 -5.72 8.75 -3.68
C HIS A 58 -5.73 9.36 -5.10
N PRO A 59 -6.72 10.20 -5.46
CA PRO A 59 -6.91 10.66 -6.85
C PRO A 59 -5.80 11.56 -7.39
N VAL A 60 -5.05 12.23 -6.51
CA VAL A 60 -3.98 13.17 -6.89
C VAL A 60 -2.60 12.52 -6.79
N THR A 61 -2.31 11.93 -5.64
CA THR A 61 -0.96 11.42 -5.31
C THR A 61 -0.76 9.96 -5.69
N HIS A 62 -1.84 9.23 -6.00
CA HIS A 62 -1.81 7.79 -6.25
C HIS A 62 -1.25 6.96 -5.10
N GLU A 63 -1.25 7.50 -3.88
CA GLU A 63 -0.87 6.76 -2.67
C GLU A 63 -1.94 5.75 -2.27
N GLU A 64 -1.52 4.65 -1.64
CA GLU A 64 -2.39 3.54 -1.24
C GLU A 64 -2.96 3.75 0.16
N TYR A 65 -4.28 3.65 0.30
CA TYR A 65 -5.04 3.81 1.54
C TYR A 65 -5.85 2.54 1.80
N ALA A 66 -5.45 1.76 2.79
CA ALA A 66 -6.11 0.52 3.17
C ALA A 66 -7.04 0.75 4.38
N LEU A 67 -8.28 0.28 4.31
CA LEU A 67 -9.14 0.30 5.50
C LEU A 67 -8.68 -0.77 6.51
N ALA A 68 -8.60 -0.37 7.77
CA ALA A 68 -8.28 -1.28 8.86
C ALA A 68 -9.42 -2.28 9.05
N ARG A 69 -9.12 -3.57 8.88
CA ARG A 69 -10.04 -4.66 9.17
C ARG A 69 -9.45 -5.58 10.23
N THR A 70 -10.27 -6.01 11.18
CA THR A 70 -9.92 -7.11 12.08
C THR A 70 -10.36 -8.42 11.44
N ARG A 71 -9.41 -9.23 10.99
CA ARG A 71 -9.72 -10.60 10.56
C ARG A 71 -10.06 -11.44 11.80
N LYS A 72 -11.31 -11.90 11.93
CA LYS A 72 -11.63 -13.00 12.87
C LYS A 72 -11.08 -14.29 12.28
N LYS A 73 -10.09 -14.88 12.95
CA LYS A 73 -9.45 -16.12 12.54
C LYS A 73 -10.38 -17.28 12.88
N ASN A 74 -11.10 -17.82 11.89
CA ASN A 74 -11.72 -19.14 11.99
C ASN A 74 -10.71 -20.18 11.46
N ARG A 75 -10.27 -21.05 12.36
CA ARG A 75 -9.34 -22.19 12.22
C ARG A 75 -7.85 -21.91 12.48
N THR A 76 -7.37 -22.65 13.49
CA THR A 76 -6.00 -23.11 13.80
C THR A 76 -5.28 -23.47 12.48
N TRP A 77 -4.18 -22.85 12.09
CA TRP A 77 -2.85 -22.86 12.68
C TRP A 77 -2.01 -21.71 12.07
N LEU A 78 -0.91 -21.35 12.73
CA LEU A 78 0.09 -20.33 12.39
C LEU A 78 -0.33 -18.85 12.37
N SER A 79 0.18 -18.18 13.39
CA SER A 79 0.28 -16.74 13.64
C SER A 79 1.15 -16.07 12.57
N ARG A 80 0.52 -15.58 11.50
CA ARG A 80 1.05 -14.43 10.75
C ARG A 80 -0.07 -13.40 10.68
N ILE A 81 0.19 -12.23 11.25
CA ILE A 81 -0.56 -11.02 10.92
C ILE A 81 -0.43 -10.88 9.41
N CYS A 82 -1.50 -11.20 8.69
CA CYS A 82 -1.49 -11.20 7.23
C CYS A 82 -1.92 -9.81 6.75
N PHE A 83 -0.99 -8.86 6.81
CA PHE A 83 -1.04 -7.69 5.95
C PHE A 83 -0.53 -8.13 4.59
N SER A 84 -1.44 -8.58 3.72
CA SER A 84 -1.13 -8.72 2.30
C SER A 84 -1.12 -7.33 1.67
N TYR A 85 -0.09 -6.53 1.96
CA TYR A 85 0.27 -5.44 1.07
C TYR A 85 0.85 -6.09 -0.17
N ARG A 86 0.00 -6.31 -1.17
CA ARG A 86 0.48 -6.63 -2.49
C ARG A 86 0.93 -5.32 -3.08
N SER A 87 2.17 -4.91 -2.78
CA SER A 87 2.82 -3.79 -3.45
C SER A 87 2.60 -3.99 -4.94
N PHE A 88 1.73 -3.17 -5.53
CA PHE A 88 1.51 -3.15 -6.96
C PHE A 88 2.74 -2.44 -7.53
N HIS A 89 3.87 -3.15 -7.60
CA HIS A 89 5.00 -2.70 -8.39
C HIS A 89 4.51 -2.54 -9.83
N HIS A 90 4.39 -1.28 -10.22
CA HIS A 90 4.13 -0.84 -11.58
C HIS A 90 5.00 -1.68 -12.54
N PRO A 91 4.43 -2.36 -13.55
CA PRO A 91 5.25 -3.03 -14.55
C PRO A 91 6.03 -1.93 -15.26
N ARG A 92 7.34 -1.89 -15.02
CA ARG A 92 8.26 -1.09 -15.84
C ARG A 92 7.95 -1.41 -17.29
N ARG A 93 7.49 -0.40 -18.03
CA ARG A 93 7.38 -0.44 -19.50
C ARG A 93 8.72 -0.97 -20.03
N ARG A 94 8.73 -2.21 -20.52
CA ARG A 94 9.77 -2.68 -21.42
C ARG A 94 9.62 -1.83 -22.67
N SER A 95 10.48 -0.82 -22.79
CA SER A 95 10.72 -0.13 -24.04
C SER A 95 11.15 -1.17 -25.07
N SER A 96 10.29 -1.34 -26.06
CA SER A 96 10.53 -2.06 -27.29
C SER A 96 11.74 -1.43 -28.00
N SER A 97 12.88 -2.11 -28.01
CA SER A 97 13.94 -1.87 -28.99
C SER A 97 14.03 -3.11 -29.87
N SER A 98 13.34 -2.99 -31.00
CA SER A 98 13.56 -3.71 -32.25
C SER A 98 15.04 -3.92 -32.57
N GLY A 99 15.38 -5.10 -33.09
CA GLY A 99 16.70 -5.34 -33.69
C GLY A 99 17.00 -6.83 -33.90
N PHE A 100 16.33 -7.44 -34.88
CA PHE A 100 16.77 -8.69 -35.52
C PHE A 100 17.65 -8.32 -36.73
N ASN A 101 18.63 -9.18 -37.06
CA ASN A 101 19.58 -9.16 -38.20
C ASN A 101 20.81 -8.24 -38.05
N ASN A 102 22.05 -8.64 -38.35
CA ASN A 102 22.60 -9.82 -39.05
C ASN A 102 23.80 -10.40 -38.28
#